data_AF-A0A969GW50-F1
#
_entry.id   AF-A0A969GW50-F1
#
_cell.length_a   1.000
_cell.length_b   1.000
_cell.length_c   1.000
_cell.angle_alpha   90.00
_cell.angle_beta   90.00
_cell.angle_gamma   90.00
#
_symmetry.space_group_name_H-M   'P 1'
#
loop_
_entity.id
_entity.type
_entity.pdbx_description
1 polymer ?
#
loop_
_entity_poly.entity_id
_entity_poly.type
_entity_poly.pdbx_seq_one_letter_code
_entity_poly.pdbx_strand_id
1 'polypeptide(L)'
;MKIERLACPSCGGSLSGDFLPNKKFECPSCGSALLITDLATDQTVLCPQCQTPNREDLRYCSNCGGSLKVDCILCHSPNRIDVVYCAYCGAHMERARAKRHEMQEIRRQVQFERLEALKAKEARQQQERIERLISALDEPENHEFAIFQLNQMGDEAVDALVEALLNDDDPDARYGSAIALGRICTEHDIKVLNRAKATRALIKALDDAEPAVRFWSAEALGKFKSAITREPLTALLKDSHQGVRQQARRSLDKLNA
;
A
#
# COMPACT_ATOMS: atom_id res chain seq x y z
N MET A 1 -48.41 -1.40 -10.25
CA MET A 1 -48.90 -0.07 -10.64
C MET A 1 -49.97 -0.27 -11.69
N LYS A 2 -51.26 -0.12 -11.34
CA LYS A 2 -52.36 -0.26 -12.31
C LYS A 2 -52.34 0.99 -13.20
N ILE A 3 -52.00 0.84 -14.47
CA ILE A 3 -52.18 1.93 -15.44
C ILE A 3 -53.68 2.00 -15.69
N GLU A 4 -54.38 2.90 -14.99
CA GLU A 4 -55.84 2.95 -15.04
C GLU A 4 -56.40 3.58 -16.31
N ARG A 5 -55.59 4.27 -17.13
CA ARG A 5 -56.01 4.77 -18.45
C ARG A 5 -54.84 4.82 -19.43
N LEU A 6 -54.95 4.09 -20.54
CA LEU A 6 -54.07 4.27 -21.69
C LEU A 6 -54.50 5.56 -22.43
N ALA A 7 -53.56 6.42 -22.81
CA ALA A 7 -53.85 7.65 -23.56
C ALA A 7 -53.13 7.65 -24.90
N CYS A 8 -53.74 8.28 -25.91
CA CYS A 8 -53.16 8.41 -27.24
C CYS A 8 -51.91 9.29 -27.17
N PRO A 9 -50.74 8.82 -27.62
CA PRO A 9 -49.53 9.65 -27.62
C PRO A 9 -49.61 10.83 -28.58
N SER A 10 -50.51 10.79 -29.58
CA SER A 10 -50.66 11.86 -30.57
C SER A 10 -51.60 12.99 -30.12
N CYS A 11 -52.65 12.72 -29.35
CA CYS A 11 -53.66 13.73 -28.98
C CYS A 11 -54.02 13.76 -27.49
N GLY A 12 -53.48 12.85 -26.67
CA GLY A 12 -53.82 12.71 -25.25
C GLY A 12 -55.21 12.12 -24.97
N GLY A 13 -56.00 11.81 -26.00
CA GLY A 13 -57.34 11.21 -25.86
C GLY A 13 -57.29 9.84 -25.20
N SER A 14 -58.28 9.55 -24.36
CA SER A 14 -58.36 8.25 -23.66
C SER A 14 -58.54 7.12 -24.67
N LEU A 15 -57.71 6.08 -24.56
CA LEU A 15 -57.84 4.87 -25.36
C LEU A 15 -58.55 3.81 -24.52
N SER A 16 -59.63 3.26 -25.05
CA SER A 16 -60.39 2.18 -24.43
C SER A 16 -60.83 1.19 -25.51
N GLY A 17 -60.57 -0.09 -25.31
CA GLY A 17 -60.90 -1.16 -26.24
C GLY A 17 -60.01 -2.39 -26.03
N ASP A 18 -60.31 -3.48 -26.73
CA ASP A 18 -59.49 -4.69 -26.70
C ASP A 18 -58.24 -4.49 -27.57
N PHE A 19 -57.11 -4.27 -26.91
CA PHE A 19 -55.83 -4.11 -27.58
C PHE A 19 -55.22 -5.48 -27.87
N LEU A 20 -55.01 -5.77 -29.16
CA LEU A 20 -54.34 -7.01 -29.59
C LEU A 20 -52.90 -6.71 -30.02
N PRO A 21 -51.91 -7.52 -29.60
CA PRO A 21 -50.52 -7.34 -30.02
C PRO A 21 -50.38 -7.36 -31.54
N ASN A 22 -49.55 -6.46 -32.06
CA ASN A 22 -49.24 -6.25 -33.47
C ASN A 22 -50.45 -5.97 -34.38
N LYS A 23 -51.59 -5.58 -33.80
CA LYS A 23 -52.71 -5.02 -34.57
C LYS A 23 -52.71 -3.50 -34.52
N LYS A 24 -53.01 -2.90 -35.66
CA LYS A 24 -53.24 -1.45 -35.76
C LYS A 24 -54.53 -1.11 -35.02
N PHE A 25 -54.44 -0.09 -34.18
CA PHE A 25 -55.55 0.49 -33.45
C PHE A 25 -55.67 1.96 -33.86
N GLU A 26 -56.84 2.38 -34.32
CA GLU A 26 -57.06 3.78 -34.68
C GLU A 26 -57.59 4.55 -33.48
N CYS A 27 -56.95 5.67 -33.15
CA CYS A 27 -57.40 6.52 -32.05
C CYS A 27 -58.80 7.09 -32.38
N PRO A 28 -59.82 6.84 -31.55
CA PRO A 28 -61.16 7.34 -31.82
C PRO A 28 -61.27 8.87 -31.72
N SER A 29 -60.33 9.54 -31.04
CA SER A 29 -60.35 11.00 -30.87
C SER A 29 -59.67 11.77 -32.01
N CYS A 30 -58.63 11.22 -32.64
CA CYS A 30 -57.85 11.95 -33.65
C CYS A 30 -57.52 11.15 -34.92
N GLY A 31 -57.94 9.88 -35.00
CA GLY A 31 -57.71 9.02 -36.16
C GLY A 31 -56.26 8.51 -36.32
N SER A 32 -55.36 8.82 -35.39
CA SER A 32 -53.97 8.34 -35.47
C SER A 32 -53.93 6.81 -35.38
N ALA A 33 -53.27 6.17 -36.35
CA ALA A 33 -53.01 4.73 -36.33
C ALA A 33 -51.88 4.42 -35.36
N LEU A 34 -52.21 3.75 -34.26
CA LEU A 34 -51.29 3.25 -33.26
C LEU A 34 -51.01 1.77 -33.53
N LEU A 35 -49.76 1.34 -33.40
CA LEU A 35 -49.40 -0.07 -33.44
C LEU A 35 -49.01 -0.50 -32.03
N ILE A 36 -49.82 -1.37 -31.43
CA ILE A 36 -49.55 -1.89 -30.09
C ILE A 36 -48.73 -3.14 -30.26
N THR A 37 -47.40 -3.03 -30.10
CA THR A 37 -46.49 -4.15 -30.39
C THR A 37 -46.44 -5.16 -29.26
N ASP A 38 -46.43 -4.70 -27.99
CA ASP A 38 -46.18 -5.55 -26.84
C ASP A 38 -47.09 -5.20 -25.64
N LEU A 39 -47.95 -6.14 -25.26
CA LEU A 39 -48.61 -6.15 -23.95
C LEU A 39 -47.75 -7.01 -23.02
N ALA A 40 -46.96 -6.37 -22.15
CA ALA A 40 -46.21 -7.08 -21.13
C ALA A 40 -47.18 -7.81 -20.20
N THR A 41 -47.10 -9.14 -20.16
CA THR A 41 -47.82 -9.97 -19.18
C THR A 41 -46.99 -10.10 -17.90
N ASP A 42 -47.61 -10.48 -16.78
CA ASP A 42 -46.91 -10.67 -15.48
C ASP A 42 -45.74 -11.68 -15.53
N GLN A 43 -45.68 -12.50 -16.60
CA GLN A 43 -44.65 -13.52 -16.86
C GLN A 43 -43.49 -13.02 -17.74
N THR A 44 -43.40 -11.71 -17.99
CA THR A 44 -42.31 -11.07 -18.75
C THR A 44 -41.41 -10.25 -17.83
N VAL A 45 -40.10 -10.32 -18.07
CA VAL A 45 -39.07 -9.54 -17.36
C VAL A 45 -38.36 -8.66 -18.38
N LEU A 46 -38.32 -7.35 -18.16
CA LEU A 46 -37.56 -6.43 -18.99
C LEU A 46 -36.08 -6.50 -18.64
N CYS A 47 -35.22 -6.59 -19.65
CA CYS A 47 -33.77 -6.54 -19.42
C CYS A 47 -33.36 -5.14 -18.94
N PRO A 48 -32.69 -4.97 -17.79
CA PRO A 48 -32.31 -3.64 -17.31
C PRO A 48 -31.25 -2.95 -18.20
N GLN A 49 -30.52 -3.70 -19.03
CA GLN A 49 -29.47 -3.15 -19.89
C GLN A 49 -29.99 -2.65 -21.24
N CYS A 50 -30.89 -3.39 -21.90
CA CYS A 50 -31.36 -3.06 -23.26
C CYS A 50 -32.89 -3.00 -23.38
N GLN A 51 -33.62 -3.18 -22.28
CA GLN A 51 -35.09 -3.14 -22.19
C GLN A 51 -35.82 -4.18 -23.04
N THR A 52 -35.12 -5.13 -23.67
CA THR A 52 -35.76 -6.24 -24.39
C THR A 52 -36.63 -7.05 -23.43
N PRO A 53 -37.90 -7.34 -23.76
CA PRO A 53 -38.76 -8.21 -22.97
C PRO A 53 -38.29 -9.67 -23.11
N ASN A 54 -38.19 -10.35 -21.98
CA ASN A 54 -37.73 -11.74 -21.90
C ASN A 54 -38.73 -12.59 -21.11
N ARG A 55 -38.74 -13.90 -21.37
CA ARG A 55 -39.46 -14.85 -20.53
C ARG A 55 -38.83 -14.94 -19.14
N GLU A 56 -39.65 -15.06 -18.11
CA GLU A 56 -39.23 -15.10 -16.69
C GLU A 56 -38.30 -16.29 -16.33
N ASP A 57 -38.38 -17.39 -17.05
CA ASP A 57 -37.54 -18.57 -16.78
C ASP A 57 -36.07 -18.37 -17.21
N LEU A 58 -35.80 -17.45 -18.14
CA LEU A 58 -34.47 -17.16 -18.64
C LEU A 58 -33.57 -16.53 -17.57
N ARG A 59 -32.29 -16.95 -17.53
CA ARG A 59 -31.27 -16.36 -16.65
C ARG A 59 -30.56 -15.16 -17.26
N TYR A 60 -30.52 -15.10 -18.58
CA TYR A 60 -29.84 -14.06 -19.37
C TYR A 60 -30.76 -13.54 -20.48
N CYS A 61 -30.57 -12.29 -20.87
CA CYS A 61 -31.31 -11.63 -21.95
C CYS A 61 -31.01 -12.30 -23.29
N SER A 62 -32.06 -12.62 -24.06
CA SER A 62 -31.96 -13.24 -25.38
C SER A 62 -31.31 -12.34 -26.44
N ASN A 63 -31.30 -11.01 -26.21
CA ASN A 63 -30.73 -10.03 -27.14
C ASN A 63 -29.30 -9.61 -26.76
N CYS A 64 -29.08 -9.14 -25.52
CA CYS A 64 -27.78 -8.59 -25.11
C CYS A 64 -26.96 -9.48 -24.17
N GLY A 65 -27.51 -10.62 -23.71
CA GLY A 65 -26.84 -11.51 -22.76
C GLY A 65 -26.78 -11.03 -21.30
N GLY A 66 -27.32 -9.85 -20.97
CA GLY A 66 -27.34 -9.32 -19.60
C GLY A 66 -28.14 -10.20 -18.63
N SER A 67 -27.73 -10.27 -17.35
CA SER A 67 -28.39 -11.11 -16.35
C SER A 67 -29.83 -10.64 -16.07
N LEU A 68 -30.76 -11.58 -16.02
CA LEU A 68 -32.18 -11.34 -15.69
C LEU A 68 -32.56 -11.92 -14.32
N LYS A 69 -31.66 -12.70 -13.72
CA LYS A 69 -31.83 -13.26 -12.38
C LYS A 69 -30.68 -12.84 -11.49
N VAL A 70 -30.98 -12.82 -10.20
CA VAL A 70 -30.02 -12.52 -9.14
C VAL A 70 -30.26 -13.47 -7.98
N ASP A 71 -29.17 -14.01 -7.43
CA ASP A 71 -29.28 -14.94 -6.31
C ASP A 71 -29.43 -14.16 -4.99
N CYS A 72 -30.25 -14.67 -4.07
CA CYS A 72 -30.37 -14.12 -2.73
C CYS A 72 -29.06 -14.34 -1.97
N ILE A 73 -28.52 -13.29 -1.33
CA ILE A 73 -27.26 -13.43 -0.60
C ILE A 73 -27.39 -14.20 0.73
N LEU A 74 -28.61 -14.47 1.19
CA LEU A 74 -28.89 -15.20 2.44
C LEU A 74 -29.20 -16.67 2.19
N CYS A 75 -30.14 -16.98 1.29
CA CYS A 75 -30.55 -18.36 1.01
C CYS A 75 -30.09 -18.91 -0.35
N HIS A 76 -29.37 -18.11 -1.15
CA HIS A 76 -28.86 -18.47 -2.46
C HIS A 76 -29.90 -18.86 -3.53
N SER A 77 -31.19 -18.65 -3.25
CA SER A 77 -32.22 -18.93 -4.24
C SER A 77 -32.19 -17.93 -5.41
N PRO A 78 -32.50 -18.36 -6.64
CA PRO A 78 -32.56 -17.47 -7.79
C PRO A 78 -33.85 -16.65 -7.76
N ASN A 79 -33.71 -15.33 -7.88
CA ASN A 79 -34.83 -14.39 -7.93
C ASN A 79 -34.76 -13.60 -9.24
N ARG A 80 -35.89 -13.06 -9.70
CA ARG A 80 -35.89 -12.13 -10.84
C ARG A 80 -35.08 -10.88 -10.48
N ILE A 81 -34.55 -10.18 -11.49
CA ILE A 81 -33.75 -8.98 -11.25
C ILE A 81 -34.58 -7.78 -10.76
N ASP A 82 -35.88 -7.78 -11.00
CA ASP A 82 -36.83 -6.69 -10.69
C ASP A 82 -37.52 -6.83 -9.33
N VAL A 83 -37.25 -7.90 -8.55
CA VAL A 83 -37.88 -8.07 -7.23
C VAL A 83 -37.11 -7.37 -6.11
N VAL A 84 -37.87 -6.73 -5.22
CA VAL A 84 -37.33 -6.05 -4.01
C VAL A 84 -37.06 -7.05 -2.89
N TYR A 85 -37.86 -8.12 -2.79
CA TYR A 85 -37.75 -9.17 -1.78
C TYR A 85 -37.47 -10.53 -2.42
N CYS A 86 -36.73 -11.38 -1.71
CA CYS A 86 -36.55 -12.76 -2.11
C CYS A 86 -37.87 -13.53 -1.99
N ALA A 87 -38.26 -14.22 -3.06
CA ALA A 87 -39.48 -15.02 -3.12
C ALA A 87 -39.45 -16.27 -2.21
N TYR A 88 -38.28 -16.65 -1.69
CA TYR A 88 -38.08 -17.89 -0.95
C TYR A 88 -37.87 -17.66 0.56
N CYS A 89 -37.08 -16.66 0.94
CA CYS A 89 -36.80 -16.35 2.35
C CYS A 89 -37.33 -14.99 2.82
N GLY A 90 -37.95 -14.20 1.93
CA GLY A 90 -38.53 -12.89 2.26
C GLY A 90 -37.49 -11.77 2.49
N ALA A 91 -36.20 -12.03 2.28
CA ALA A 91 -35.16 -11.03 2.51
C ALA A 91 -35.25 -9.85 1.53
N HIS A 92 -35.12 -8.61 2.03
CA HIS A 92 -35.00 -7.43 1.17
C HIS A 92 -33.64 -7.43 0.47
N MET A 93 -33.64 -7.57 -0.86
CA MET A 93 -32.46 -7.92 -1.65
C MET A 93 -31.39 -6.82 -1.62
N GLU A 94 -31.78 -5.56 -1.83
CA GLU A 94 -30.84 -4.43 -1.83
C GLU A 94 -30.24 -4.16 -0.44
N ARG A 95 -31.07 -4.11 0.61
CA ARG A 95 -30.60 -3.94 1.99
C ARG A 95 -29.66 -5.07 2.41
N ALA A 96 -29.97 -6.31 2.04
CA ALA A 96 -29.09 -7.44 2.32
C ALA A 96 -27.73 -7.28 1.61
N ARG A 97 -27.72 -6.95 0.32
CA ARG A 97 -26.47 -6.67 -0.43
C ARG A 97 -25.68 -5.52 0.18
N ALA A 98 -26.33 -4.39 0.45
CA ALA A 98 -25.72 -3.22 1.07
C ALA A 98 -25.05 -3.59 2.41
N LYS A 99 -25.76 -4.33 3.27
CA LYS A 99 -25.20 -4.78 4.55
C LYS A 99 -24.01 -5.72 4.39
N ARG A 100 -24.03 -6.61 3.39
CA ARG A 100 -22.88 -7.47 3.08
C ARG A 100 -21.68 -6.66 2.61
N HIS A 101 -21.88 -5.66 1.75
CA HIS A 101 -20.81 -4.78 1.29
C HIS A 101 -20.21 -4.00 2.47
N GLU A 102 -21.05 -3.38 3.31
CA GLU A 102 -20.63 -2.70 4.53
C GLU A 102 -19.80 -3.62 5.44
N MET A 103 -20.27 -4.84 5.70
CA MET A 103 -19.53 -5.82 6.52
C MET A 103 -18.19 -6.24 5.89
N GLN A 104 -18.12 -6.33 4.56
CA GLN A 104 -16.87 -6.63 3.85
C GLN A 104 -15.88 -5.49 3.95
N GLU A 105 -16.34 -4.23 3.86
CA GLU A 105 -15.51 -3.04 4.04
C GLU A 105 -14.98 -2.94 5.46
N ILE A 106 -15.84 -3.11 6.47
CA ILE A 106 -15.42 -3.16 7.88
C ILE A 106 -14.37 -4.26 8.09
N ARG A 107 -14.59 -5.46 7.52
CA ARG A 107 -13.63 -6.55 7.65
C ARG A 107 -12.28 -6.20 7.03
N ARG A 108 -12.25 -5.56 5.86
CA ARG A 108 -11.01 -5.09 5.22
C ARG A 108 -10.32 -4.03 6.07
N GLN A 109 -11.09 -3.10 6.63
CA GLN A 109 -10.56 -2.05 7.50
C GLN A 109 -9.90 -2.62 8.75
N VAL A 110 -10.57 -3.53 9.46
CA VAL A 110 -10.01 -4.20 10.64
C VAL A 110 -8.78 -5.03 10.29
N GLN A 111 -8.75 -5.68 9.13
CA GLN A 111 -7.56 -6.41 8.66
C GLN A 111 -6.39 -5.47 8.39
N PHE A 112 -6.64 -4.32 7.76
CA PHE A 112 -5.63 -3.31 7.51
C PHE A 112 -5.06 -2.75 8.82
N GLU A 113 -5.93 -2.34 9.75
CA GLU A 113 -5.52 -1.84 11.08
C GLU A 113 -4.70 -2.87 11.86
N ARG A 114 -5.09 -4.14 11.80
CA ARG A 114 -4.33 -5.22 12.44
C ARG A 114 -2.94 -5.39 11.83
N LEU A 115 -2.82 -5.29 10.51
CA LEU A 115 -1.52 -5.39 9.83
C LEU A 115 -0.61 -4.22 10.19
N GLU A 116 -1.14 -3.01 10.19
CA GLU A 116 -0.39 -1.80 10.57
C GLU A 116 0.06 -1.86 12.04
N ALA A 117 -0.79 -2.36 12.94
CA ALA A 117 -0.42 -2.56 14.35
C ALA A 117 0.72 -3.59 14.52
N LEU A 118 0.73 -4.66 13.70
CA LEU A 118 1.82 -5.64 13.73
C LEU A 118 3.13 -5.04 13.22
N LYS A 119 3.11 -4.35 12.08
CA LYS A 119 4.29 -3.66 11.54
C LYS A 119 4.85 -2.63 12.52
N ALA A 120 3.98 -1.85 13.17
CA ALA A 120 4.39 -0.86 14.17
C ALA A 120 5.05 -1.53 15.39
N LYS A 121 4.54 -2.70 15.80
CA LYS A 121 5.14 -3.50 16.87
C LYS A 121 6.51 -4.04 16.47
N GLU A 122 6.64 -4.60 15.27
CA GLU A 122 7.91 -5.11 14.74
C GLU A 122 8.95 -3.99 14.61
N ALA A 123 8.57 -2.83 14.07
CA ALA A 123 9.43 -1.66 13.97
C ALA A 123 9.89 -1.17 15.36
N ARG A 124 8.99 -1.14 16.36
CA ARG A 124 9.36 -0.80 17.73
C ARG A 124 10.36 -1.80 18.32
N GLN A 125 10.12 -3.10 18.14
CA GLN A 125 11.02 -4.14 18.64
C GLN A 125 12.39 -4.09 17.96
N GLN A 126 12.42 -3.77 16.66
CA GLN A 126 13.66 -3.56 15.92
C GLN A 126 14.41 -2.34 16.47
N GLN A 127 13.72 -1.22 16.69
CA GLN A 127 14.31 -0.01 17.25
C GLN A 127 14.88 -0.26 18.66
N GLU A 128 14.11 -0.89 19.55
CA GLU A 128 14.59 -1.26 20.90
C GLU A 128 15.79 -2.22 20.85
N ARG A 129 15.84 -3.11 19.84
CA ARG A 129 17.00 -3.99 19.63
C ARG A 129 18.23 -3.19 19.19
N ILE A 130 18.08 -2.22 18.28
CA ILE A 130 19.19 -1.35 17.86
C ILE A 130 19.73 -0.58 19.07
N GLU A 131 18.85 0.04 19.87
CA GLU A 131 19.25 0.82 21.05
C GLU A 131 20.04 -0.02 22.07
N ARG A 132 19.60 -1.26 22.33
CA ARG A 132 20.36 -2.18 23.20
C ARG A 132 21.72 -2.55 22.62
N LEU A 133 21.83 -2.70 21.30
CA LEU A 133 23.10 -3.00 20.65
C LEU A 133 24.02 -1.78 20.62
N ILE A 134 23.49 -0.56 20.50
CA ILE A 134 24.26 0.67 20.62
C ILE A 134 24.84 0.80 22.03
N SER A 135 24.05 0.63 23.08
CA SER A 135 24.58 0.67 24.45
C SER A 135 25.55 -0.49 24.75
N ALA A 136 25.44 -1.61 24.05
CA ALA A 136 26.45 -2.66 24.13
C ALA A 136 27.80 -2.26 23.50
N LEU A 137 27.87 -1.15 22.75
CA LEU A 137 29.14 -0.59 22.28
C LEU A 137 29.85 0.24 23.36
N ASP A 138 29.22 0.51 24.50
CA ASP A 138 29.85 1.20 25.63
C ASP A 138 30.89 0.29 26.32
N GLU A 139 30.72 -1.04 26.18
CA GLU A 139 31.59 -2.04 26.79
C GLU A 139 32.49 -2.72 25.73
N PRO A 140 33.83 -2.55 25.80
CA PRO A 140 34.78 -3.14 24.86
C PRO A 140 34.63 -4.66 24.64
N GLU A 141 34.28 -5.40 25.68
CA GLU A 141 34.08 -6.85 25.63
C GLU A 141 32.91 -7.25 24.72
N ASN A 142 31.94 -6.37 24.53
CA ASN A 142 30.74 -6.61 23.74
C ASN A 142 30.86 -6.08 22.29
N HIS A 143 31.92 -5.32 21.97
CA HIS A 143 32.08 -4.64 20.67
C HIS A 143 31.94 -5.58 19.48
N GLU A 144 32.65 -6.70 19.48
CA GLU A 144 32.63 -7.63 18.35
C GLU A 144 31.21 -8.13 18.07
N PHE A 145 30.49 -8.51 19.13
CA PHE A 145 29.11 -8.97 19.04
C PHE A 145 28.16 -7.85 18.60
N ALA A 146 28.24 -6.68 19.23
CA ALA A 146 27.38 -5.54 18.93
C ALA A 146 27.57 -5.06 17.49
N ILE A 147 28.82 -4.86 17.05
CA ILE A 147 29.15 -4.46 15.67
C ILE A 147 28.68 -5.51 14.67
N PHE A 148 28.87 -6.80 14.97
CA PHE A 148 28.39 -7.88 14.09
C PHE A 148 26.86 -7.84 13.97
N GLN A 149 26.12 -7.73 15.08
CA GLN A 149 24.66 -7.68 15.04
C GLN A 149 24.16 -6.44 14.32
N LEU A 150 24.74 -5.27 14.58
CA LEU A 150 24.39 -4.01 13.90
C LEU A 150 24.68 -4.08 12.40
N ASN A 151 25.79 -4.70 12.00
CA ASN A 151 26.07 -4.96 10.59
C ASN A 151 24.98 -5.81 9.93
N GLN A 152 24.57 -6.91 10.59
CA GLN A 152 23.52 -7.79 10.07
C GLN A 152 22.16 -7.09 9.93
N MET A 153 21.96 -5.98 10.66
CA MET A 153 20.76 -5.15 10.54
C MET A 153 20.81 -4.18 9.35
N GLY A 154 21.98 -3.93 8.76
CA GLY A 154 22.10 -3.19 7.51
C GLY A 154 21.66 -1.72 7.56
N ASP A 155 20.85 -1.31 6.58
CA ASP A 155 20.41 0.08 6.38
C ASP A 155 19.62 0.63 7.56
N GLU A 156 18.89 -0.24 8.26
CA GLU A 156 18.04 0.09 9.40
C GLU A 156 18.83 0.56 10.63
N ALA A 157 20.10 0.14 10.77
CA ALA A 157 20.95 0.57 11.88
C ALA A 157 21.63 1.92 11.64
N VAL A 158 21.64 2.43 10.40
CA VAL A 158 22.49 3.57 10.00
C VAL A 158 22.15 4.84 10.77
N ASP A 159 20.87 5.17 10.93
CA ASP A 159 20.49 6.43 11.61
C ASP A 159 20.89 6.41 13.09
N ALA A 160 20.69 5.30 13.80
CA ALA A 160 21.10 5.16 15.20
C ALA A 160 22.62 5.16 15.37
N LEU A 161 23.34 4.50 14.46
CA LEU A 161 24.81 4.50 14.45
C LEU A 161 25.38 5.89 14.15
N VAL A 162 24.74 6.67 13.28
CA VAL A 162 25.12 8.06 12.99
C VAL A 162 24.91 8.93 14.22
N GLU A 163 23.79 8.75 14.93
CA GLU A 163 23.51 9.48 16.18
C GLU A 163 24.56 9.15 17.24
N ALA A 164 24.82 7.86 17.48
CA ALA A 164 25.83 7.40 18.44
C ALA A 164 27.23 7.91 18.07
N LEU A 165 27.66 7.77 16.81
CA LEU A 165 28.97 8.27 16.35
C LEU A 165 29.20 9.76 16.67
N LEU A 166 28.15 10.58 16.61
CA LEU A 166 28.27 12.03 16.71
C LEU A 166 28.03 12.59 18.11
N ASN A 167 27.22 11.91 18.91
CA ASN A 167 26.64 12.47 20.12
C ASN A 167 26.75 11.56 21.35
N ASP A 168 27.23 10.32 21.21
CA ASP A 168 27.43 9.46 22.37
C ASP A 168 28.58 9.98 23.24
N ASP A 169 28.38 9.99 24.56
CA ASP A 169 29.39 10.44 25.52
C ASP A 169 30.55 9.44 25.59
N ASP A 170 30.30 8.15 25.37
CA ASP A 170 31.30 7.09 25.42
C ASP A 170 32.12 7.00 24.12
N PRO A 171 33.44 7.22 24.15
CA PRO A 171 34.28 7.05 22.97
C PRO A 171 34.27 5.62 22.40
N ASP A 172 34.05 4.60 23.23
CA ASP A 172 33.93 3.20 22.82
C ASP A 172 32.71 3.01 21.91
N ALA A 173 31.57 3.60 22.29
CA ALA A 173 30.35 3.62 21.49
C ALA A 173 30.54 4.36 20.16
N ARG A 174 31.21 5.52 20.20
CA ARG A 174 31.47 6.34 19.01
C ARG A 174 32.35 5.60 18.00
N TYR A 175 33.48 5.03 18.40
CA TYR A 175 34.34 4.34 17.42
C TYR A 175 33.75 3.00 17.00
N GLY A 176 33.06 2.28 17.88
CA GLY A 176 32.32 1.07 17.53
C GLY A 176 31.29 1.36 16.43
N SER A 177 30.63 2.51 16.52
CA SER A 177 29.71 3.02 15.51
C SER A 177 30.42 3.33 14.18
N ALA A 178 31.62 3.93 14.22
CA ALA A 178 32.42 4.16 13.02
C ALA A 178 32.79 2.85 12.29
N ILE A 179 33.16 1.80 13.03
CA ILE A 179 33.45 0.47 12.47
C ILE A 179 32.19 -0.12 11.82
N ALA A 180 31.07 -0.13 12.55
CA ALA A 180 29.80 -0.69 12.07
C ALA A 180 29.32 0.03 10.80
N LEU A 181 29.31 1.36 10.77
CA LEU A 181 28.97 2.16 9.58
C LEU A 181 29.90 1.86 8.41
N GLY A 182 31.20 1.71 8.68
CA GLY A 182 32.19 1.31 7.69
C GLY A 182 31.84 -0.01 7.03
N ARG A 183 31.50 -1.04 7.82
CA ARG A 183 31.13 -2.36 7.31
C ARG A 183 29.78 -2.35 6.58
N ILE A 184 28.75 -1.72 7.17
CA ILE A 184 27.41 -1.63 6.57
C ILE A 184 27.48 -1.01 5.18
N CYS A 185 28.17 0.13 5.06
CA CYS A 185 28.32 0.82 3.79
C CYS A 185 29.20 0.07 2.77
N THR A 186 29.94 -0.96 3.15
CA THR A 186 30.78 -1.73 2.20
C THR A 186 30.21 -3.09 1.87
N GLU A 187 29.41 -3.67 2.76
CA GLU A 187 28.94 -5.05 2.69
C GLU A 187 27.46 -5.14 2.29
N HIS A 188 26.70 -4.05 2.42
CA HIS A 188 25.26 -4.03 2.15
C HIS A 188 24.88 -2.98 1.09
N ASP A 189 23.82 -3.28 0.34
CA ASP A 189 23.16 -2.29 -0.52
C ASP A 189 22.23 -1.42 0.34
N ILE A 190 22.71 -0.23 0.67
CA ILE A 190 22.02 0.72 1.55
C ILE A 190 21.50 1.92 0.75
N LYS A 191 20.47 2.58 1.28
CA LYS A 191 19.88 3.74 0.61
C LYS A 191 20.94 4.83 0.39
N VAL A 192 20.95 5.45 -0.79
CA VAL A 192 21.88 6.54 -1.15
C VAL A 192 21.88 7.66 -0.10
N LEU A 193 20.70 7.99 0.44
CA LEU A 193 20.56 8.99 1.50
C LEU A 193 21.29 8.58 2.79
N ASN A 194 21.17 7.32 3.20
CA ASN A 194 21.81 6.80 4.41
C ASN A 194 23.32 6.69 4.23
N ARG A 195 23.79 6.26 3.05
CA ARG A 195 25.22 6.32 2.69
C ARG A 195 25.78 7.74 2.78
N ALA A 196 25.04 8.73 2.27
CA ALA A 196 25.45 10.12 2.34
C ALA A 196 25.46 10.66 3.79
N LYS A 197 24.47 10.30 4.61
CA LYS A 197 24.45 10.63 6.05
C LYS A 197 25.66 10.03 6.76
N ALA A 198 25.88 8.72 6.63
CA ALA A 198 27.02 8.01 7.22
C ALA A 198 28.36 8.63 6.79
N THR A 199 28.52 8.94 5.50
CA THR A 199 29.75 9.58 5.00
C THR A 199 29.99 10.94 5.63
N ARG A 200 28.96 11.80 5.76
CA ARG A 200 29.09 13.11 6.40
C ARG A 200 29.38 13.00 7.89
N ALA A 201 28.72 12.07 8.58
CA ALA A 201 28.95 11.82 10.00
C ALA A 201 30.39 11.35 10.25
N LEU A 202 30.89 10.40 9.46
CA LEU A 202 32.27 9.92 9.53
C LEU A 202 33.29 11.02 9.19
N ILE A 203 32.99 11.92 8.25
CA ILE A 203 33.85 13.10 7.98
C ILE A 203 33.92 14.00 9.21
N LYS A 204 32.79 14.28 9.87
CA LYS A 204 32.75 15.09 11.09
C LYS A 204 33.49 14.42 12.25
N ALA A 205 33.41 13.09 12.36
CA ALA A 205 34.10 12.30 13.38
C ALA A 205 35.63 12.25 13.19
N LEU A 206 36.17 12.75 12.07
CA LEU A 206 37.62 12.97 11.93
C LEU A 206 38.15 14.10 12.81
N ASP A 207 37.28 14.91 13.41
CA ASP A 207 37.65 15.94 14.38
C ASP A 207 37.34 15.52 15.84
N ASP A 208 36.99 14.25 16.08
CA ASP A 208 36.68 13.76 17.43
C ASP A 208 37.89 13.89 18.37
N ALA A 209 37.62 14.15 19.66
CA ALA A 209 38.68 14.26 20.66
C ALA A 209 39.47 12.95 20.81
N GLU A 210 38.80 11.81 20.70
CA GLU A 210 39.39 10.49 20.89
C GLU A 210 40.10 9.98 19.62
N PRO A 211 41.42 9.69 19.67
CA PRO A 211 42.16 9.17 18.52
C PRO A 211 41.58 7.88 17.91
N ALA A 212 40.98 7.01 18.72
CA ALA A 212 40.34 5.79 18.20
C ALA A 212 39.18 6.09 17.26
N VAL A 213 38.31 7.05 17.62
CA VAL A 213 37.18 7.47 16.77
C VAL A 213 37.67 8.04 15.45
N ARG A 214 38.70 8.91 15.48
CA ARG A 214 39.31 9.46 14.26
C ARG A 214 39.94 8.38 13.39
N PHE A 215 40.65 7.42 14.00
CA PHE A 215 41.28 6.30 13.30
C PHE A 215 40.27 5.46 12.54
N TRP A 216 39.21 5.00 13.22
CA TRP A 216 38.21 4.11 12.62
C TRP A 216 37.33 4.84 11.61
N SER A 217 37.04 6.13 11.84
CA SER A 217 36.37 6.99 10.86
C SER A 217 37.19 7.14 9.58
N ALA A 218 38.50 7.37 9.71
CA ALA A 218 39.40 7.45 8.57
C ALA A 218 39.47 6.12 7.79
N GLU A 219 39.49 4.98 8.49
CA GLU A 219 39.44 3.67 7.84
C GLU A 219 38.15 3.47 7.04
N ALA A 220 37.00 3.74 7.67
CA ALA A 220 35.69 3.58 7.04
C ALA A 220 35.57 4.42 5.76
N LEU A 221 35.93 5.71 5.82
CA LEU A 221 35.91 6.61 4.67
C LEU A 221 36.83 6.13 3.53
N GLY A 222 38.02 5.60 3.86
CA GLY A 222 38.92 5.02 2.88
C GLY A 222 38.33 3.81 2.13
N LYS A 223 37.44 3.04 2.77
CA LYS A 223 36.72 1.93 2.11
C LYS A 223 35.61 2.43 1.17
N PHE A 224 35.06 3.61 1.41
CA PHE A 224 33.95 4.15 0.59
C PHE A 224 34.42 4.61 -0.79
N LYS A 225 35.72 4.85 -0.97
CA LYS A 225 36.32 5.31 -2.23
C LYS A 225 35.69 6.58 -2.80
N SER A 226 35.17 7.44 -1.93
CA SER A 226 34.47 8.66 -2.34
C SER A 226 35.41 9.86 -2.38
N ALA A 227 35.42 10.60 -3.49
CA ALA A 227 36.31 11.73 -3.71
C ALA A 227 36.17 12.84 -2.66
N ILE A 228 34.96 13.03 -2.11
CA ILE A 228 34.70 14.05 -1.06
C ILE A 228 35.46 13.78 0.24
N THR A 229 35.98 12.56 0.43
CA THR A 229 36.74 12.17 1.63
C THR A 229 38.22 12.50 1.52
N ARG A 230 38.72 12.83 0.33
CA ARG A 230 40.15 13.06 0.09
C ARG A 230 40.71 14.21 0.91
N GLU A 231 40.06 15.37 0.89
CA GLU A 231 40.53 16.55 1.65
C GLU A 231 40.50 16.31 3.16
N PRO A 232 39.39 15.82 3.76
CA PRO A 232 39.36 15.47 5.19
C PRO A 232 40.43 14.44 5.59
N LEU A 233 40.62 13.39 4.81
CA LEU A 233 41.67 12.40 5.07
C LEU A 233 43.08 12.97 4.92
N THR A 234 43.30 13.93 4.03
CA THR A 234 44.60 14.61 3.87
C THR A 234 44.94 15.46 5.10
N ALA A 235 43.94 16.10 5.72
CA ALA A 235 44.16 16.86 6.95
C ALA A 235 44.70 15.99 8.10
N LEU A 236 44.21 14.75 8.21
CA LEU A 236 44.66 13.79 9.23
C LEU A 236 46.11 13.32 9.08
N LEU A 237 46.79 13.62 7.97
CA LEU A 237 48.25 13.37 7.86
C LEU A 237 49.06 14.22 8.86
N LYS A 238 48.46 15.27 9.41
CA LYS A 238 49.05 16.14 10.45
C LYS A 238 48.49 15.88 11.85
N ASP A 239 47.67 14.85 12.02
CA ASP A 239 47.07 14.50 13.32
C ASP A 239 48.14 14.30 14.41
N SER A 240 47.83 14.65 15.66
CA SER A 240 48.77 14.48 16.78
C SER A 240 49.10 13.00 17.04
N HIS A 241 48.14 12.10 16.83
CA HIS A 241 48.28 10.69 17.10
C HIS A 241 48.90 9.95 15.91
N GLN A 242 50.00 9.22 16.16
CA GLN A 242 50.75 8.53 15.11
C GLN A 242 49.89 7.49 14.36
N GLY A 243 49.04 6.75 15.09
CA GLY A 243 48.14 5.76 14.49
C GLY A 243 47.16 6.38 13.48
N VAL A 244 46.61 7.56 13.79
CA VAL A 244 45.66 8.26 12.93
C VAL A 244 46.35 8.72 11.65
N ARG A 245 47.57 9.29 11.75
CA ARG A 245 48.38 9.67 10.57
C ARG A 245 48.66 8.49 9.64
N GLN A 246 49.02 7.33 10.21
CA GLN A 246 49.28 6.12 9.43
C GLN A 246 48.03 5.62 8.71
N GLN A 247 46.89 5.64 9.41
CA GLN A 247 45.62 5.19 8.84
C GLN A 247 45.12 6.14 7.75
N ALA A 248 45.24 7.45 7.94
CA ALA A 248 44.93 8.45 6.93
C ALA A 248 45.69 8.20 5.62
N ARG A 249 47.00 7.93 5.71
CA ARG A 249 47.81 7.55 4.54
C ARG A 249 47.28 6.29 3.84
N ARG A 250 47.00 5.22 4.60
CA ARG A 250 46.43 3.97 4.06
C ARG A 250 45.08 4.20 3.38
N SER A 251 44.23 5.04 3.97
CA SER A 251 42.93 5.36 3.40
C SER A 251 43.05 6.18 2.12
N LEU A 252 43.97 7.15 2.05
CA LEU A 252 44.27 7.90 0.82
C LEU A 252 44.83 7.00 -0.28
N ASP A 253 45.70 6.03 0.05
CA ASP A 253 46.21 5.06 -0.91
C ASP A 253 45.07 4.25 -1.54
N LYS A 254 44.06 3.84 -0.75
CA LYS A 254 42.86 3.15 -1.25
C LYS A 254 41.99 4.00 -2.18
N LEU A 255 42.01 5.33 -2.05
CA LEU A 255 41.32 6.23 -2.97
C LEU A 255 42.03 6.34 -4.33
N ASN A 256 43.33 6.07 -4.36
CA ASN A 256 44.18 6.16 -5.55
C ASN A 256 44.35 4.83 -6.28
N ALA A 257 43.85 3.72 -5.70
CA ALA A 257 43.90 2.35 -6.22
C ALA A 257 42.56 1.90 -6.78
#